data_AF-A0A7X6VW10-F1
#
_entry.id   AF-A0A7X6VW10-F1
#
_cell.length_a   1.000
_cell.length_b   1.000
_cell.length_c   1.000
_cell.angle_alpha   90.00
_cell.angle_beta   90.00
_cell.angle_gamma   90.00
#
_symmetry.space_group_name_H-M   'P 1'
#
loop_
_entity.id
_entity.type
_entity.pdbx_description
1 polymer ?
#
loop_
_entity_poly.entity_id
_entity_poly.type
_entity_poly.pdbx_seq_one_letter_code
_entity_poly.pdbx_strand_id
1 'polypeptide(L)'
;VVDGYDKFKTYMGQKREPGISDEDGGKSGTEMDRGAGGTDGHFANFIEAVRKRDRSILTGPVETAHLSSGLAHLGNIAYRTGRVLQFDPRAEKFVNDPEADRYLARDYREGFEVPENV
;
A
#
# COMPACT_ATOMS: atom_id res chain seq x y z
N VAL A 1 13.80 24.44 -6.08
CA VAL A 1 13.32 24.77 -4.71
C VAL A 1 11.86 24.35 -4.68
N VAL A 2 11.48 23.46 -3.75
CA VAL A 2 10.08 23.03 -3.58
C VAL A 2 9.32 24.24 -3.03
N ASP A 3 8.25 24.63 -3.73
CA ASP A 3 7.49 25.87 -3.51
C ASP A 3 6.39 25.62 -2.46
N GLY A 4 6.79 25.14 -1.28
CA GLY A 4 5.88 24.68 -0.22
C GLY A 4 5.20 23.34 -0.52
N TYR A 5 4.40 22.84 0.43
CA TYR A 5 3.56 21.64 0.28
C TYR A 5 2.11 21.96 -0.14
N ASP A 6 1.79 23.25 -0.24
CA ASP A 6 0.43 23.75 -0.50
C ASP A 6 0.21 24.10 -1.98
N LYS A 7 1.07 23.61 -2.87
CA LYS A 7 0.99 23.86 -4.32
C LYS A 7 1.46 22.64 -5.08
N PHE A 8 0.74 22.25 -6.12
CA PHE A 8 1.21 21.21 -7.04
C PHE A 8 1.37 21.76 -8.45
N LYS A 9 2.38 21.24 -9.16
CA LYS A 9 2.62 21.51 -10.58
C LYS A 9 2.84 20.18 -11.27
N THR A 10 2.02 19.88 -12.27
CA THR A 10 2.24 18.72 -13.13
C THR A 10 3.01 19.13 -14.38
N TYR A 11 3.78 18.20 -14.92
CA TYR A 11 4.53 18.40 -16.16
C TYR A 11 4.36 17.16 -17.04
N MET A 12 4.10 17.37 -18.32
CA MET A 12 3.77 16.32 -19.26
C MET A 12 4.92 16.01 -20.21
N GLY A 13 5.06 14.72 -20.51
CA GLY A 13 6.03 14.22 -21.48
C GLY A 13 7.49 14.43 -21.09
N GLN A 14 8.39 13.98 -21.97
CA GLN A 14 9.84 14.09 -21.74
C GLN A 14 10.36 15.53 -21.77
N LYS A 15 9.63 16.44 -22.44
CA LYS A 15 9.96 17.86 -22.55
C LYS A 15 9.54 18.70 -21.34
N ARG A 16 8.88 18.09 -20.34
CA ARG A 16 8.35 18.76 -19.15
C ARG A 16 7.46 19.95 -19.50
N GLU A 17 6.56 19.76 -20.44
CA GLU A 17 5.60 20.80 -20.81
C GLU A 17 4.68 21.06 -19.61
N PRO A 18 4.44 22.33 -19.22
CA PRO A 18 3.60 22.63 -18.07
C PRO A 18 2.19 22.04 -18.22
N GLY A 19 1.77 21.24 -17.25
CA GLY A 19 0.42 20.69 -17.14
C GLY A 19 -0.46 21.48 -16.17
N ILE A 20 -1.47 20.83 -15.61
CA ILE A 20 -2.31 21.41 -14.56
C ILE A 20 -1.44 21.78 -13.35
N SER A 21 -1.63 22.98 -12.83
CA SER A 21 -1.02 23.46 -11.59
C SER A 21 -2.06 24.23 -10.79
N ASP A 22 -2.10 24.01 -9.48
CA ASP A 22 -3.03 24.70 -8.59
C ASP A 22 -2.43 24.91 -7.20
N GLU A 23 -3.06 25.79 -6.42
CA GLU A 23 -2.80 25.92 -4.99
C GLU A 23 -3.54 24.80 -4.26
N ASP A 24 -2.77 23.90 -3.68
CA ASP A 24 -3.21 22.73 -2.93
C ASP A 24 -3.66 23.15 -1.52
N GLY A 25 -4.66 24.03 -1.44
CA GLY A 25 -5.16 24.64 -0.19
C GLY A 25 -6.68 24.86 -0.12
N GLY A 26 -7.43 24.46 -1.16
CA GLY A 26 -8.89 24.36 -1.08
C GLY A 26 -9.31 23.06 -0.36
N LYS A 27 -10.51 23.07 0.24
CA LYS A 27 -11.19 21.85 0.71
C LYS A 27 -11.04 20.78 -0.36
N SER A 28 -10.45 19.64 -0.02
CA SER A 28 -10.19 18.62 -1.03
C SER A 28 -11.49 18.26 -1.77
N GLY A 29 -11.38 17.81 -3.01
CA GLY A 29 -12.54 17.30 -3.77
C GLY A 29 -13.25 16.12 -3.10
N THR A 30 -12.76 15.63 -1.95
CA THR A 30 -13.39 14.62 -1.10
C THR A 30 -14.12 15.23 0.11
N GLU A 31 -14.29 16.55 0.16
CA GLU A 31 -14.78 17.36 1.30
C GLU A 31 -13.96 17.24 2.60
N MET A 32 -12.91 16.42 2.61
CA MET A 32 -11.99 16.32 3.74
C MET A 32 -10.95 17.43 3.67
N ASP A 33 -10.65 18.07 4.79
CA ASP A 33 -9.52 19.00 4.83
C ASP A 33 -8.22 18.22 4.54
N ARG A 34 -7.34 18.75 3.68
CA ARG A 34 -6.00 18.17 3.56
C ARG A 34 -5.28 18.39 4.89
N GLY A 35 -5.03 17.29 5.62
CA GLY A 35 -4.59 17.33 7.02
C GLY A 35 -5.64 16.82 8.02
N ALA A 36 -6.94 16.88 7.71
CA ALA A 36 -7.99 16.27 8.53
C ALA A 36 -8.07 14.74 8.38
N GLY A 37 -7.62 14.22 7.23
CA GLY A 37 -7.23 12.80 7.10
C GLY A 37 -5.78 12.52 7.52
N GLY A 38 -5.03 13.57 7.86
CA GLY A 38 -3.64 13.48 8.30
C GLY A 38 -3.57 12.79 9.66
N THR A 39 -2.51 12.01 9.86
CA THR A 39 -1.96 11.48 11.12
C THR A 39 -2.92 11.40 12.32
N ASP A 40 -3.38 12.54 12.84
CA ASP A 40 -4.35 12.69 13.93
C ASP A 40 -5.65 11.91 13.73
N GLY A 41 -6.26 11.95 12.55
CA GLY A 41 -7.51 11.23 12.25
C GLY A 41 -7.33 9.70 12.25
N HIS A 42 -6.22 9.23 11.67
CA HIS A 42 -5.85 7.82 11.68
C HIS A 42 -5.54 7.31 13.09
N PHE A 43 -4.81 8.09 13.88
CA PHE A 43 -4.50 7.75 15.27
C PHE A 43 -5.75 7.76 16.14
N ALA A 44 -6.63 8.75 16.01
CA ALA A 44 -7.89 8.81 16.74
C ALA A 44 -8.75 7.56 16.47
N ASN A 45 -8.90 7.18 15.19
CA ASN A 45 -9.63 5.98 14.80
C ASN A 45 -9.02 4.71 15.42
N PHE A 46 -7.70 4.53 15.32
CA PHE A 46 -7.01 3.39 15.91
C PHE A 46 -7.18 3.33 17.44
N ILE A 47 -6.96 4.45 18.13
CA ILE A 47 -7.11 4.55 19.59
C ILE A 47 -8.54 4.22 20.01
N GLU A 48 -9.54 4.69 19.27
CA GLU A 48 -10.95 4.36 19.53
C GLU A 48 -11.21 2.85 19.41
N ALA A 49 -10.78 2.23 18.31
CA ALA A 49 -10.94 0.79 18.07
C ALA A 49 -10.30 -0.04 19.20
N VAL A 50 -9.10 0.33 19.66
CA VAL A 50 -8.41 -0.34 20.77
C VAL A 50 -9.16 -0.16 22.09
N ARG A 51 -9.58 1.06 22.42
CA ARG A 51 -10.32 1.35 23.67
C ARG A 51 -11.64 0.60 23.75
N LYS A 52 -12.36 0.51 22.64
CA LYS A 52 -13.63 -0.22 22.53
C LYS A 52 -13.44 -1.73 22.34
N ARG A 53 -12.22 -2.18 22.02
CA ARG A 53 -11.91 -3.56 21.63
C ARG A 53 -12.77 -4.04 20.47
N ASP A 54 -13.01 -3.16 19.50
CA ASP A 54 -13.87 -3.43 18.35
C ASP A 54 -13.13 -3.11 17.05
N ARG A 55 -12.81 -4.16 16.30
CA ARG A 55 -12.09 -4.04 15.02
C ARG A 55 -12.93 -3.44 13.90
N SER A 56 -14.26 -3.48 14.00
CA SER A 56 -15.14 -2.97 12.94
C SER A 56 -15.06 -1.44 12.80
N ILE A 57 -14.48 -0.77 13.80
CA ILE A 57 -14.24 0.67 13.82
C ILE A 57 -13.06 1.06 12.92
N LEU A 58 -12.12 0.14 12.65
CA LEU A 58 -10.91 0.45 11.89
C LEU A 58 -11.25 0.87 10.46
N THR A 59 -10.74 2.04 10.05
CA THR A 59 -10.79 2.47 8.65
C THR A 59 -9.68 1.84 7.80
N GLY A 60 -8.63 1.34 8.45
CA GLY A 60 -7.51 0.62 7.83
C GLY A 60 -7.27 -0.74 8.48
N PRO A 61 -8.14 -1.75 8.23
CA PRO A 61 -7.94 -3.10 8.76
C PRO A 61 -6.69 -3.76 8.15
N VAL A 62 -6.11 -4.72 8.87
CA VAL A 62 -4.82 -5.35 8.50
C VAL A 62 -4.89 -6.08 7.16
N GLU A 63 -6.04 -6.62 6.81
CA GLU A 63 -6.30 -7.32 5.56
C GLU A 63 -6.10 -6.39 4.35
N THR A 64 -6.50 -5.12 4.46
CA THR A 64 -6.26 -4.11 3.42
C THR A 64 -4.76 -3.86 3.22
N ALA A 65 -3.99 -3.81 4.32
CA ALA A 65 -2.54 -3.62 4.26
C ALA A 65 -1.82 -4.85 3.67
N HIS A 66 -2.26 -6.07 4.03
CA HIS A 66 -1.76 -7.33 3.47
C HIS A 66 -1.96 -7.37 1.95
N LEU A 67 -3.20 -7.16 1.49
CA LEU A 67 -3.54 -7.23 0.07
C LEU A 67 -2.82 -6.15 -0.76
N SER A 68 -2.77 -4.92 -0.25
CA SER A 68 -2.08 -3.81 -0.95
C SER A 68 -0.57 -4.03 -1.06
N SER A 69 0.08 -4.50 0.02
CA SER A 69 1.50 -4.85 0.01
C SER A 69 1.78 -6.04 -0.92
N GLY A 70 0.88 -7.02 -0.93
CA GLY A 70 0.94 -8.19 -1.81
C GLY A 70 1.07 -7.81 -3.28
N LEU A 71 0.32 -6.81 -3.76
CA LEU A 71 0.40 -6.36 -5.16
C LEU A 71 1.81 -5.89 -5.56
N ALA A 72 2.48 -5.13 -4.68
CA ALA A 72 3.85 -4.69 -4.93
C ALA A 72 4.82 -5.87 -4.97
N HIS A 73 4.65 -6.85 -4.09
CA HIS A 73 5.45 -8.08 -4.10
C HIS A 73 5.22 -8.90 -5.37
N LEU A 74 3.98 -9.15 -5.76
CA LEU A 74 3.64 -9.89 -6.99
C LEU A 74 4.24 -9.22 -8.23
N GLY A 75 4.19 -7.88 -8.32
CA GLY A 75 4.85 -7.14 -9.40
C GLY A 75 6.37 -7.34 -9.43
N ASN A 76 7.02 -7.31 -8.27
CA ASN A 76 8.45 -7.58 -8.16
C ASN A 76 8.82 -9.02 -8.55
N ILE A 77 7.98 -10.00 -8.21
CA ILE A 77 8.20 -11.40 -8.59
C ILE A 77 8.07 -11.55 -10.10
N ALA A 78 7.02 -11.01 -10.72
CA ALA A 78 6.85 -11.02 -12.18
C ALA A 78 8.03 -10.34 -12.90
N TYR A 79 8.55 -9.24 -12.34
CA TYR A 79 9.76 -8.59 -12.87
C TYR A 79 10.99 -9.50 -12.80
N ARG A 80 11.21 -10.20 -11.68
CA ARG A 80 12.35 -11.10 -11.49
C ARG A 80 12.28 -12.36 -12.34
N THR A 81 11.08 -12.89 -12.56
CA THR A 81 10.87 -14.09 -13.39
C THR A 81 10.78 -13.77 -14.88
N GLY A 82 10.60 -12.50 -15.26
CA GLY A 82 10.56 -12.03 -16.65
C GLY A 82 9.33 -12.49 -17.44
N ARG A 83 8.24 -12.87 -16.75
CA ARG A 83 7.02 -13.41 -17.39
C ARG A 83 5.74 -12.97 -16.68
N VAL A 84 4.61 -13.12 -17.37
CA VAL A 84 3.28 -12.97 -16.76
C VAL A 84 3.02 -14.16 -15.83
N LEU A 85 2.54 -13.89 -14.62
CA LEU A 85 2.24 -14.89 -13.61
C LEU A 85 0.74 -14.91 -13.30
N GLN A 86 0.20 -16.10 -13.04
CA GLN A 86 -1.16 -16.29 -12.58
C GLN A 86 -1.14 -16.62 -11.08
N PHE A 87 -1.84 -15.84 -10.28
CA PHE A 87 -1.88 -15.96 -8.83
C PHE A 87 -3.27 -16.38 -8.36
N ASP A 88 -3.34 -17.38 -7.48
CA ASP A 88 -4.57 -17.75 -6.76
C ASP A 88 -4.61 -16.98 -5.43
N PRO A 89 -5.49 -15.97 -5.28
CA PRO A 89 -5.56 -15.17 -4.06
C PRO A 89 -6.20 -15.92 -2.88
N ARG A 90 -6.82 -17.09 -3.10
CA ARG A 90 -7.38 -17.91 -2.01
C ARG A 90 -6.33 -18.83 -1.41
N ALA A 91 -5.50 -19.41 -2.25
CA ALA A 91 -4.37 -20.25 -1.83
C ALA A 91 -3.11 -19.43 -1.51
N GLU A 92 -3.09 -18.16 -1.89
CA GLU A 92 -1.95 -17.25 -1.85
C GLU A 92 -0.69 -17.82 -2.54
N LYS A 93 -0.88 -18.47 -3.70
CA LYS A 93 0.19 -19.14 -4.47
C LYS A 93 0.07 -18.90 -5.96
N PHE A 94 1.17 -19.09 -6.68
CA PHE A 94 1.14 -19.07 -8.14
C PHE A 94 0.60 -20.38 -8.71
N VAL A 95 -0.21 -20.28 -9.76
CA VAL A 95 -0.84 -21.44 -10.39
C VAL A 95 0.20 -22.22 -11.18
N ASN A 96 0.53 -23.43 -10.72
CA ASN A 96 1.50 -24.34 -11.36
C ASN A 96 2.91 -23.74 -11.56
N ASP A 97 3.36 -22.82 -10.69
CA ASP A 97 4.65 -22.14 -10.83
C ASP A 97 5.53 -22.24 -9.57
N PRO A 98 6.20 -23.39 -9.35
CA PRO A 98 7.05 -23.61 -8.18
C PRO A 98 8.32 -22.76 -8.19
N GLU A 99 8.71 -22.16 -9.32
CA GLU A 99 9.83 -21.22 -9.38
C GLU A 99 9.42 -19.86 -8.81
N ALA A 100 8.24 -19.36 -9.18
CA ALA A 100 7.71 -18.11 -8.65
C ALA A 100 7.34 -18.23 -7.16
N ASP A 101 6.81 -19.39 -6.73
CA ASP A 101 6.47 -19.65 -5.32
C ASP A 101 7.68 -19.54 -4.37
N ARG A 102 8.92 -19.76 -4.86
CA ARG A 102 10.14 -19.59 -4.06
C ARG A 102 10.35 -18.16 -3.58
N TYR A 103 9.70 -17.17 -4.20
CA TYR A 103 9.79 -15.77 -3.80
C TYR A 103 8.67 -15.34 -2.84
N LEU A 104 7.69 -16.19 -2.54
CA LEU A 104 6.59 -15.88 -1.60
C LEU A 104 7.06 -15.87 -0.15
N ALA A 105 8.09 -16.65 0.16
CA ALA A 105 8.72 -16.69 1.47
C ALA A 105 10.21 -16.36 1.35
N ARG A 106 10.80 -16.02 2.49
CA ARG A 106 12.23 -15.79 2.61
C ARG A 106 12.86 -16.94 3.40
N ASP A 107 14.08 -17.31 3.06
CA ASP A 107 14.87 -18.20 3.91
C ASP A 107 15.17 -17.48 5.22
N TYR A 108 14.53 -17.92 6.31
CA TYR A 108 14.73 -17.38 7.64
C TYR A 108 16.07 -17.85 8.22
N ARG A 109 16.65 -17.03 9.08
CA ARG A 109 17.79 -17.42 9.89
C ARG A 109 17.31 -18.41 10.96
N GLU A 110 18.15 -19.38 11.30
CA GLU A 110 17.92 -20.32 12.40
C GLU A 110 17.46 -19.60 13.68
N GLY A 111 16.34 -20.05 14.24
CA GLY A 111 15.69 -19.52 15.45
C GLY A 111 14.76 -18.32 15.22
N PHE A 112 14.58 -17.88 13.98
CA PHE A 112 13.67 -16.79 13.59
C PHE A 112 12.65 -17.23 12.52
N GLU A 113 12.40 -18.53 12.41
CA GLU A 113 11.43 -19.10 11.50
C GLU A 113 10.01 -18.65 11.86
N VAL A 114 9.23 -18.24 10.87
CA VAL A 114 7.80 -18.00 11.06
C VAL A 114 7.09 -19.36 11.08
N PRO A 115 6.31 -19.68 12.14
CA PRO A 115 5.54 -20.92 12.18
C PRO A 115 4.57 -21.02 11.01
N GLU A 116 4.43 -22.20 10.41
CA GLU A 116 3.46 -22.41 9.33
C GLU A 116 2.00 -22.28 9.80
N ASN A 117 1.75 -22.44 11.10
CA ASN A 117 0.44 -22.32 11.71
C ASN A 117 0.53 -21.41 12.95
N VAL A 118 -0.38 -20.43 13.04
CA VAL A 118 -0.51 -19.46 14.14
C VAL A 118 -1.74 -19.77 14.98
#